data_AF-A0A2N2E8X5-F1
#
_entry.id   AF-A0A2N2E8X5-F1
#
_cell.length_a   1.000
_cell.length_b   1.000
_cell.length_c   1.000
_cell.angle_alpha   90.00
_cell.angle_beta   90.00
_cell.angle_gamma   90.00
#
_symmetry.space_group_name_H-M   'P 1'
#
loop_
_entity.id
_entity.type
_entity.pdbx_description
1 polymer ?
#
loop_
_entity_poly.entity_id
_entity_poly.type
_entity_poly.pdbx_seq_one_letter_code
_entity_poly.pdbx_strand_id
1 'polypeptide(L)'
;MLSIERAKKLLNNPNLSDAEVEKIRDEMSMMAALMYDQYAEERKQHKEYITKRNKYKPENIKTIFILESPPKSGKYFYDPEGETTEPLFKAMMELIGYKPIDKASGLVEFAKKGFIIVDATYTPVNHHKEGKYRDGAIMA
;
A
#
# COMPACT_ATOMS: atom_id res chain seq x y z
N MET A 1 4.26 -22.47 -19.05
CA MET A 1 4.34 -21.58 -20.23
C MET A 1 3.20 -21.91 -21.17
N LEU A 2 2.61 -20.94 -21.85
CA LEU A 2 1.52 -21.19 -22.80
C LEU A 2 2.04 -22.02 -24.00
N SER A 3 1.25 -22.92 -24.59
CA SER A 3 1.67 -23.59 -25.83
C SER A 3 1.55 -22.66 -27.04
N ILE A 4 2.32 -22.89 -28.11
CA ILE A 4 2.23 -22.11 -29.36
C ILE A 4 0.82 -22.22 -29.95
N GLU A 5 0.23 -23.41 -29.98
CA GLU A 5 -1.14 -23.60 -30.49
C GLU A 5 -2.16 -22.80 -29.69
N ARG A 6 -2.00 -22.75 -28.36
CA ARG A 6 -2.89 -21.95 -27.51
C ARG A 6 -2.65 -20.46 -27.72
N ALA A 7 -1.41 -20.03 -27.91
CA ALA A 7 -1.07 -18.64 -28.20
C ALA A 7 -1.67 -18.19 -29.54
N LYS A 8 -1.55 -19.01 -30.60
CA LYS A 8 -2.20 -18.78 -31.90
C LYS A 8 -3.71 -18.59 -31.75
N LYS A 9 -4.36 -19.47 -30.98
CA LYS A 9 -5.80 -19.39 -30.71
C LYS A 9 -6.22 -18.12 -29.97
N LEU A 10 -5.39 -17.63 -29.05
CA LEU A 10 -5.66 -16.40 -28.28
C LEU A 10 -5.40 -15.13 -29.09
N LEU A 11 -4.32 -15.10 -29.87
CA LEU A 11 -3.98 -13.96 -30.72
C LEU A 11 -4.95 -13.82 -31.90
N ASN A 12 -5.54 -14.93 -32.34
CA ASN A 12 -6.58 -14.99 -33.37
C ASN A 12 -6.26 -14.15 -34.62
N ASN A 13 -4.99 -14.19 -35.04
CA ASN A 13 -4.50 -13.44 -36.18
C ASN A 13 -3.81 -14.40 -37.15
N PRO A 14 -4.41 -14.69 -38.31
CA PRO A 14 -3.88 -15.66 -39.27
C PRO A 14 -2.63 -15.16 -40.02
N ASN A 15 -2.31 -13.86 -39.93
CA ASN A 15 -1.18 -13.26 -40.63
C ASN A 15 0.14 -13.34 -39.84
N LEU A 16 0.11 -13.84 -38.60
CA LEU A 16 1.31 -14.02 -37.79
C LEU A 16 1.97 -15.36 -38.11
N SER A 17 3.27 -15.31 -38.39
CA SER A 17 4.10 -16.51 -38.49
C SER A 17 4.31 -17.16 -37.11
N ASP A 18 4.69 -18.43 -37.11
CA ASP A 18 4.98 -19.18 -35.89
C ASP A 18 6.07 -18.53 -35.04
N ALA A 19 7.09 -17.96 -35.68
CA ALA A 19 8.18 -17.25 -35.01
C ALA A 19 7.71 -15.95 -34.35
N GLU A 20 6.79 -15.21 -34.98
CA GLU A 20 6.20 -14.00 -34.39
C GLU A 20 5.29 -14.35 -33.21
N VAL A 21 4.50 -15.41 -33.33
CA VAL A 21 3.66 -15.91 -32.23
C VAL A 21 4.49 -16.37 -31.04
N GLU A 22 5.60 -17.06 -31.30
CA GLU A 22 6.55 -17.48 -30.26
C GLU A 22 7.16 -16.27 -29.54
N LYS A 23 7.63 -15.26 -30.29
CA LYS A 23 8.16 -14.02 -29.70
C LYS A 23 7.13 -13.31 -28.83
N ILE A 24 5.90 -13.13 -29.32
CA ILE A 24 4.81 -12.49 -28.56
C ILE A 24 4.49 -13.29 -27.30
N ARG A 25 4.41 -14.63 -27.38
CA ARG A 25 4.18 -15.51 -26.22
C ARG A 25 5.26 -15.32 -25.16
N ASP A 26 6.52 -15.26 -25.56
CA ASP A 26 7.64 -15.16 -24.65
C ASP A 26 7.68 -13.78 -23.98
N GLU A 27 7.45 -12.71 -24.75
CA GLU A 27 7.30 -11.35 -24.22
C GLU A 27 6.13 -11.25 -23.23
N MET A 28 4.96 -11.81 -23.54
CA MET A 28 3.83 -11.85 -22.63
C MET A 28 4.13 -12.68 -21.37
N SER A 29 4.91 -13.76 -21.50
CA SER A 29 5.29 -14.59 -20.35
C SER A 29 6.26 -13.84 -19.42
N MET A 30 7.25 -13.14 -19.99
CA MET A 30 8.16 -12.29 -19.22
C MET A 30 7.41 -11.15 -18.53
N MET A 31 6.49 -10.50 -19.23
CA MET A 31 5.65 -9.46 -18.65
C MET A 31 4.79 -10.02 -17.52
N ALA A 32 4.08 -11.12 -17.74
CA ALA A 32 3.27 -11.76 -16.70
C ALA A 32 4.09 -12.12 -15.45
N ALA A 33 5.33 -12.59 -15.61
CA ALA A 33 6.22 -12.87 -14.49
C ALA A 33 6.56 -11.59 -13.71
N LEU A 34 6.97 -10.51 -14.39
CA LEU A 34 7.24 -9.21 -13.75
C LEU A 34 6.02 -8.66 -13.00
N MET A 35 4.83 -8.77 -13.61
CA MET A 35 3.56 -8.39 -13.00
C MET A 35 3.26 -9.19 -11.73
N TYR A 36 3.51 -10.49 -11.78
CA TYR A 36 3.29 -11.38 -10.65
C TYR A 36 4.25 -11.08 -9.50
N ASP A 37 5.53 -10.84 -9.79
CA ASP A 37 6.53 -10.49 -8.78
C ASP A 37 6.17 -9.17 -8.09
N GLN A 38 5.81 -8.14 -8.86
CA GLN A 38 5.34 -6.88 -8.30
C GLN A 38 4.10 -7.09 -7.41
N TYR A 39 3.11 -7.84 -7.90
CA TYR A 39 1.90 -8.15 -7.15
C TYR A 39 2.19 -8.91 -5.84
N ALA A 40 3.14 -9.86 -5.87
CA ALA A 40 3.54 -10.63 -4.70
C ALA A 40 4.20 -9.75 -3.63
N GLU A 41 5.06 -8.81 -4.04
CA GLU A 41 5.68 -7.84 -3.13
C GLU A 41 4.65 -6.87 -2.52
N GLU A 42 3.73 -6.34 -3.33
CA GLU A 42 2.64 -5.47 -2.83
C GLU A 42 1.75 -6.22 -1.81
N ARG A 43 1.41 -7.48 -2.09
CA ARG A 43 0.67 -8.36 -1.17
C ARG A 43 1.41 -8.59 0.13
N LYS A 44 2.73 -8.80 0.07
CA LYS A 44 3.57 -9.01 1.25
C LYS A 44 3.59 -7.76 2.11
N GLN A 45 3.85 -6.60 1.50
CA GLN A 45 3.84 -5.31 2.19
C GLN A 45 2.48 -5.01 2.85
N HIS A 46 1.39 -5.26 2.13
CA HIS A 46 0.03 -5.12 2.67
C HIS A 46 -0.19 -6.01 3.90
N LYS A 47 0.25 -7.28 3.85
CA LYS A 47 0.16 -8.19 4.99
C LYS A 47 0.97 -7.71 6.19
N GLU A 48 2.15 -7.14 5.96
CA GLU A 48 2.97 -6.54 7.02
C GLU A 48 2.28 -5.36 7.70
N TYR A 49 1.70 -4.43 6.92
CA TYR A 49 0.96 -3.28 7.46
C TYR A 49 -0.25 -3.69 8.30
N ILE A 50 -1.02 -4.68 7.82
CA ILE A 50 -2.15 -5.24 8.57
C ILE A 50 -1.68 -5.92 9.86
N THR A 51 -0.57 -6.66 9.80
CA THR A 51 -0.03 -7.38 10.96
C THR A 51 0.40 -6.40 12.04
N LYS A 52 1.15 -5.35 11.66
CA LYS A 52 1.56 -4.26 12.56
C LYS A 52 0.35 -3.55 13.18
N ARG A 53 -0.65 -3.17 12.37
CA ARG A 53 -1.89 -2.54 12.85
C ARG A 53 -2.66 -3.44 13.83
N ASN A 54 -2.85 -4.71 13.47
CA ASN A 54 -3.67 -5.62 14.25
C ASN A 54 -3.08 -5.91 15.64
N LYS A 55 -1.75 -5.82 15.81
CA LYS A 55 -1.10 -5.88 17.13
C LYS A 55 -1.60 -4.79 18.08
N TYR A 56 -2.02 -3.65 17.55
CA TYR A 56 -2.53 -2.49 18.30
C TYR A 56 -4.00 -2.21 17.98
N LYS A 57 -4.76 -3.23 17.56
CA LYS A 57 -6.21 -3.11 17.38
C LYS A 57 -6.86 -3.00 18.77
N PRO A 58 -7.68 -1.98 19.03
CA PRO A 58 -8.40 -1.88 20.29
C PRO A 58 -9.45 -2.99 20.42
N GLU A 59 -9.65 -3.51 21.63
CA GLU A 59 -10.72 -4.46 21.94
C GLU A 59 -12.11 -3.86 21.64
N ASN A 60 -12.28 -2.58 21.99
CA ASN A 60 -13.49 -1.80 21.76
C ASN A 60 -13.16 -0.59 20.88
N ILE A 61 -13.50 -0.67 19.59
CA ILE A 61 -13.31 0.44 18.64
C ILE A 61 -14.35 1.53 18.95
N LYS A 62 -13.87 2.72 19.31
CA LYS A 62 -14.67 3.94 19.51
C LYS A 62 -14.58 4.88 18.31
N THR A 63 -13.40 5.00 17.72
CA THR A 63 -13.15 5.92 16.59
C THR A 63 -12.26 5.26 15.56
N ILE A 64 -12.64 5.41 14.28
CA ILE A 64 -11.86 4.99 13.13
C ILE A 64 -11.43 6.24 12.36
N PHE A 65 -10.12 6.40 12.17
CA PHE A 65 -9.53 7.41 11.30
C PHE A 65 -9.20 6.74 9.97
N ILE A 66 -9.80 7.24 8.88
CA ILE A 66 -9.55 6.72 7.53
C ILE A 66 -8.57 7.65 6.84
N LEU A 67 -7.40 7.12 6.50
CA LEU A 67 -6.34 7.82 5.77
C LEU A 67 -6.25 7.27 4.33
N GLU A 68 -5.48 7.96 3.49
CA GLU A 68 -5.34 7.59 2.08
C GLU A 68 -4.51 6.32 1.90
N SER A 69 -3.23 6.36 2.26
CA SER A 69 -2.29 5.25 2.08
C SER A 69 -1.08 5.35 3.02
N PRO A 70 -0.38 4.23 3.28
CA PRO A 70 0.89 4.24 3.99
C PRO A 70 1.95 5.09 3.27
N PRO A 71 2.84 5.78 4.02
CA PRO A 71 3.90 6.57 3.41
C PRO A 71 4.99 5.67 2.81
N LYS A 72 5.45 6.00 1.60
CA LYS A 72 6.57 5.31 0.93
C LYS A 72 7.88 5.35 1.74
N SER A 73 8.05 6.35 2.59
CA SER A 73 9.25 6.52 3.42
C SER A 73 9.41 5.45 4.51
N GLY A 74 8.44 4.55 4.70
CA GLY A 74 8.47 3.51 5.72
C GLY A 74 8.07 3.99 7.13
N LYS A 75 7.78 5.28 7.31
CA LYS A 75 7.32 5.91 8.57
C LYS A 75 5.87 5.58 8.89
N TYR A 76 5.54 4.29 8.89
CA TYR A 76 4.19 3.81 9.08
C TYR A 76 3.75 3.97 10.54
N PHE A 77 2.51 4.39 10.75
CA PHE A 77 2.00 4.72 12.09
C PHE A 77 2.17 3.58 13.08
N TYR A 78 1.85 2.35 12.67
CA TYR A 78 1.88 1.16 13.53
C TYR A 78 3.23 0.46 13.61
N ASP A 79 4.31 1.10 13.14
CA ASP A 79 5.65 0.54 13.31
C ASP A 79 6.20 0.85 14.71
N PRO A 80 6.30 -0.13 15.63
CA PRO A 80 6.72 0.14 17.00
C PRO A 80 8.19 0.54 17.14
N GLU A 81 9.01 0.17 16.16
CA GLU A 81 10.45 0.51 16.10
C GLU A 81 10.69 1.90 15.47
N GLY A 82 9.63 2.61 15.08
CA GLY A 82 9.72 3.96 14.53
C GLY A 82 9.91 5.04 15.60
N GLU A 83 10.11 6.27 15.14
CA GLU A 83 10.40 7.41 16.02
C GLU A 83 9.12 8.08 16.55
N THR A 84 9.15 8.53 17.81
CA THR A 84 8.03 9.31 18.40
C THR A 84 7.86 10.68 17.74
N THR A 85 8.86 11.13 16.97
CA THR A 85 8.88 12.40 16.24
C THR A 85 8.29 12.31 14.83
N GLU A 86 7.88 11.12 14.38
CA GLU A 86 7.22 10.97 13.07
C GLU A 86 5.95 11.83 12.99
N PRO A 87 5.74 12.61 11.90
CA PRO A 87 4.74 13.67 11.89
C PRO A 87 3.32 13.22 12.26
N LEU A 88 2.82 12.16 11.63
CA LEU A 88 1.48 11.64 11.92
C LEU A 88 1.40 11.09 13.34
N PHE A 89 2.40 10.32 13.78
CA PHE A 89 2.40 9.75 15.12
C PHE A 89 2.38 10.85 16.18
N LYS A 90 3.28 11.84 16.08
CA LYS A 90 3.34 12.98 16.97
C LYS A 90 2.00 13.73 17.03
N ALA A 91 1.40 14.04 15.89
CA ALA A 91 0.11 14.73 15.82
C ALA A 91 -1.01 13.96 16.52
N MET A 92 -1.05 12.63 16.37
CA MET A 92 -2.06 11.81 17.05
C MET A 92 -1.81 11.73 18.56
N MET A 93 -0.55 11.70 19.01
CA MET A 93 -0.21 11.72 20.43
C MET A 93 -0.62 13.05 21.09
N GLU A 94 -0.39 14.16 20.39
CA GLU A 94 -0.86 15.49 20.80
C GLU A 94 -2.40 15.54 20.87
N LEU A 95 -3.10 15.01 19.86
CA LEU A 95 -4.56 14.93 19.82
C LEU A 95 -5.13 14.21 21.05
N ILE A 96 -4.48 13.13 21.50
CA ILE A 96 -4.94 12.36 22.65
C ILE A 96 -4.39 12.84 24.00
N GLY A 97 -3.56 13.89 23.99
CA GLY A 97 -2.93 14.46 25.18
C GLY A 97 -1.96 13.51 25.87
N TYR A 98 -1.27 12.64 25.13
CA TYR A 98 -0.33 11.66 25.68
C TYR A 98 1.10 11.94 25.23
N LYS A 99 2.05 11.86 26.18
CA LYS A 99 3.48 11.97 25.89
C LYS A 99 4.12 10.58 26.00
N PRO A 100 4.32 9.86 24.87
CA PRO A 100 4.92 8.53 24.90
C PRO A 100 6.41 8.59 25.25
N ILE A 101 6.90 7.51 25.86
CA ILE A 101 8.34 7.29 26.08
C ILE A 101 8.97 6.73 24.80
N ASP A 102 8.25 5.82 24.15
CA ASP A 102 8.59 5.21 22.87
C ASP A 102 7.33 5.05 22.01
N LYS A 103 7.49 4.72 20.73
CA LYS A 103 6.36 4.61 19.81
C LYS A 103 5.40 3.49 20.21
N ALA A 104 5.92 2.37 20.72
CA ALA A 104 5.10 1.26 21.19
C ALA A 104 4.15 1.66 22.34
N SER A 105 4.63 2.45 23.32
CA SER A 105 3.84 2.92 24.45
C SER A 105 2.69 3.84 23.98
N GLY A 106 2.95 4.71 23.01
CA GLY A 106 1.93 5.56 22.41
C GLY A 106 0.90 4.78 21.60
N LEU A 107 1.31 3.74 20.87
CA LEU A 107 0.37 2.85 20.16
C LEU A 107 -0.54 2.08 21.12
N VAL A 108 -0.02 1.61 22.25
CA VAL A 108 -0.83 0.98 23.31
C VAL A 108 -1.85 1.97 23.87
N GLU A 109 -1.44 3.20 24.17
CA GLU A 109 -2.36 4.21 24.69
C GLU A 109 -3.43 4.62 23.67
N PHE A 110 -3.05 4.73 22.40
CA PHE A 110 -3.96 4.98 21.29
C PHE A 110 -5.06 3.91 21.21
N ALA A 111 -4.66 2.64 21.31
CA ALA A 111 -5.58 1.50 21.34
C ALA A 111 -6.45 1.50 22.62
N LYS A 112 -5.90 1.80 23.80
CA LYS A 112 -6.69 1.89 25.05
C LYS A 112 -7.81 2.92 24.97
N LYS A 113 -7.60 4.03 24.25
CA LYS A 113 -8.64 5.03 23.99
C LYS A 113 -9.71 4.56 23.01
N GLY A 114 -9.52 3.41 22.37
CA GLY A 114 -10.44 2.83 21.39
C GLY A 114 -10.23 3.36 19.98
N PHE A 115 -9.05 3.90 19.68
CA PHE A 115 -8.78 4.54 18.39
C PHE A 115 -8.01 3.61 17.45
N ILE A 116 -8.35 3.66 16.16
CA ILE A 116 -7.66 2.92 15.11
C ILE A 116 -7.56 3.77 13.84
N ILE A 117 -6.43 3.67 13.16
CA ILE A 117 -6.19 4.20 11.81
C ILE A 117 -6.29 3.04 10.82
N VAL A 118 -7.00 3.27 9.73
CA VAL A 118 -7.06 2.38 8.58
C VAL A 118 -6.76 3.20 7.32
N ASP A 119 -6.04 2.59 6.39
CA ASP A 119 -5.75 3.21 5.10
C ASP A 119 -6.76 2.68 4.07
N ALA A 120 -7.24 3.57 3.19
CA ALA A 120 -8.13 3.21 2.09
C ALA A 120 -7.44 2.27 1.09
N THR A 121 -6.13 2.43 0.90
CA THR A 121 -5.27 1.51 0.17
C THR A 121 -3.96 1.27 0.91
N TYR A 122 -3.45 0.05 0.86
CA TYR A 122 -2.15 -0.31 1.45
C TYR A 122 -0.98 -0.21 0.46
N THR A 123 -1.27 0.21 -0.77
CA THR A 123 -0.26 0.58 -1.76
C THR A 123 0.03 2.07 -1.62
N PRO A 124 1.29 2.48 -1.37
CA PRO A 124 1.64 3.89 -1.26
C PRO A 124 1.26 4.68 -2.51
N VAL A 125 0.41 5.69 -2.35
CA VAL A 125 0.10 6.63 -3.43
C VAL A 125 1.23 7.65 -3.48
N ASN A 126 1.94 7.71 -4.60
CA ASN A 126 3.05 8.65 -4.77
C ASN A 126 2.53 10.09 -4.72
N HIS A 127 3.42 11.04 -4.38
CA HIS A 127 3.16 12.46 -4.64
C HIS A 127 3.04 12.67 -6.15
N HIS A 128 1.82 12.58 -6.69
CA HIS A 128 1.52 13.00 -8.04
C HIS A 128 1.91 14.48 -8.15
N LYS A 129 3.06 14.76 -8.77
CA LYS A 129 3.56 16.13 -9.01
C LYS A 129 2.62 16.97 -9.89
N GLU A 130 1.58 16.35 -10.42
CA GLU A 130 0.57 16.92 -11.31
C GLU A 130 -0.54 17.70 -10.57
N GLY A 131 -0.58 17.66 -9.23
CA GLY A 131 -1.63 18.30 -8.42
C GLY A 131 -1.68 19.83 -8.43
N LYS A 132 -0.65 20.53 -8.93
CA LYS A 132 -0.61 22.01 -8.91
C LYS A 132 -1.76 22.67 -9.67
N TYR A 133 -2.29 22.03 -10.71
CA TYR A 133 -3.44 22.54 -11.44
C TYR A 133 -4.78 22.32 -10.72
N ARG A 134 -4.91 21.22 -9.96
CA ARG A 134 -6.14 20.91 -9.19
C ARG A 134 -6.28 21.82 -7.97
N ASP A 135 -5.18 22.07 -7.26
CA ASP A 135 -5.22 22.88 -6.04
C ASP A 135 -5.62 24.34 -6.32
N GLY A 136 -5.29 24.86 -7.51
CA GLY A 136 -5.78 26.16 -7.98
C GLY A 136 -7.30 26.21 -8.24
N ALA A 137 -7.94 25.08 -8.54
CA ALA A 137 -9.38 25.01 -8.78
C ALA A 137 -10.22 24.88 -7.49
N ILE A 138 -9.62 24.39 -6.39
CA ILE A 138 -10.28 24.24 -5.09
C ILE A 138 -10.14 25.54 -4.26
N MET A 139 -9.08 26.30 -4.48
CA MET A 139 -8.80 27.56 -3.78
C MET A 139 -9.35 28.81 -4.49
N ALA A 140 -10.18 28.63 -5.53
CA ALA A 140 -10.83 29.71 -6.28
C ALA A 140 -12.21 30.06 -5.71
#